data_AF-A0A2G5ENY8-F1
#
_entry.id   AF-A0A2G5ENY8-F1
#
_cell.length_a   1.000
_cell.length_b   1.000
_cell.length_c   1.000
_cell.angle_alpha   90.00
_cell.angle_beta   90.00
_cell.angle_gamma   90.00
#
_symmetry.space_group_name_H-M   'P 1'
#
loop_
_entity.id
_entity.type
_entity.pdbx_description
1 polymer ?
#
loop_
_entity_poly.entity_id
_entity_poly.type
_entity_poly.pdbx_seq_one_letter_code
_entity_poly.pdbx_strand_id
1 'polypeptide(L)'
;MEDGESENVFGNLNPQLFINEVINCVNDVVDEGFEVFEQEALEVLGNVNEDEVNQLRKGVSCISSIIHEALDKRLDMWETYSLQHCFSVPEGFSLPKTDTSGDTSMDHDALTDAELDNQLDSLREKLSEEGRKSVELQRELHAERKQSMCAELVNESLKQLEQTPVQDMQDMFQEMMKMAAELQVKMESRKNKGLVEMENSRTNRIYCPNNDQTLVHHMNGFSDMDLGSLQEFENF
;
A
#
# COMPACT_ATOMS: atom_id res chain seq x y z
N MET A 1 30.44 39.49 -3.70
CA MET A 1 29.06 39.62 -4.18
C MET A 1 29.15 40.17 -5.59
N GLU A 2 29.29 39.28 -6.55
CA GLU A 2 29.20 39.52 -8.00
C GLU A 2 28.47 38.31 -8.54
N ASP A 3 27.16 38.27 -8.30
CA ASP A 3 26.28 37.14 -8.65
C ASP A 3 25.30 37.53 -9.78
N GLY A 4 25.62 38.60 -10.52
CA GLY A 4 24.66 39.24 -11.44
C GLY A 4 25.12 39.42 -12.88
N GLU A 5 26.41 39.26 -13.19
CA GLU A 5 26.93 39.52 -14.55
C GLU A 5 27.04 38.26 -15.41
N SER A 6 27.28 37.09 -14.81
CA SER A 6 27.40 35.81 -15.52
C SER A 6 26.05 35.22 -15.92
N GLU A 7 24.99 35.45 -15.14
CA GLU A 7 23.66 34.89 -15.40
C GLU A 7 22.99 35.49 -16.65
N ASN A 8 23.28 36.76 -16.96
CA ASN A 8 22.71 37.45 -18.10
C ASN A 8 23.36 37.07 -19.45
N VAL A 9 24.48 36.32 -19.42
CA VAL A 9 25.21 35.91 -20.63
C VAL A 9 24.57 34.73 -21.34
N PHE A 10 24.01 33.81 -20.56
CA PHE A 10 23.43 32.57 -21.08
C PHE A 10 21.92 32.69 -21.31
N GLY A 11 21.38 33.91 -21.27
CA GLY A 11 19.96 34.19 -21.44
C GLY A 11 19.12 33.52 -20.35
N ASN A 12 18.19 32.65 -20.75
CA ASN A 12 17.32 31.92 -19.83
C ASN A 12 17.93 30.60 -19.32
N LEU A 13 19.14 30.24 -19.76
CA LEU A 13 19.78 29.01 -19.31
C LEU A 13 20.42 29.25 -17.95
N ASN A 14 19.95 28.56 -16.93
CA ASN A 14 20.64 28.46 -15.66
C ASN A 14 21.65 27.29 -15.73
N PRO A 15 22.97 27.55 -15.71
CA PRO A 15 23.99 26.51 -15.84
C PRO A 15 23.90 25.41 -14.78
N GLN A 16 23.58 25.78 -13.54
CA GLN A 16 23.46 24.82 -12.44
C GLN A 16 22.27 23.87 -12.65
N LEU A 17 21.11 24.40 -13.06
CA LEU A 17 19.95 23.57 -13.37
C LEU A 17 20.24 22.58 -14.51
N PHE A 18 20.91 23.05 -15.57
CA PHE A 18 21.30 22.18 -16.67
C PHE A 18 22.25 21.06 -16.23
N ILE A 19 23.28 21.40 -15.45
CA ILE A 19 24.25 20.42 -14.94
C ILE A 19 23.55 19.38 -14.05
N ASN A 20 22.68 19.81 -13.14
CA ASN A 20 21.94 18.90 -12.27
C ASN A 20 21.06 17.94 -13.08
N GLU A 21 20.40 18.42 -14.12
CA GLU A 21 19.56 17.58 -14.99
C GLU A 21 20.40 16.51 -15.71
N VAL A 22 21.59 16.88 -16.20
CA VAL A 22 22.51 15.92 -16.83
C VAL A 22 22.99 14.88 -15.81
N ILE A 23 23.36 15.31 -14.60
CA ILE A 23 23.79 14.38 -13.53
C ILE A 23 22.67 13.40 -13.20
N ASN A 24 21.44 13.89 -13.00
CA ASN A 24 20.28 13.04 -12.73
C ASN A 24 20.04 12.05 -13.87
N CYS A 25 20.05 12.51 -15.12
CA CYS A 25 19.86 11.64 -16.29
C CYS A 25 20.94 10.54 -16.37
N VAL A 26 22.20 10.86 -16.07
CA VAL A 26 23.27 9.86 -16.07
C VAL A 26 23.06 8.83 -14.96
N ASN A 27 22.65 9.26 -13.76
CA ASN A 27 22.35 8.36 -12.65
C ASN A 27 21.15 7.45 -12.98
N ASP A 28 20.06 8.01 -13.50
CA ASP A 28 18.87 7.24 -13.89
C ASP A 28 19.22 6.14 -14.90
N VAL A 29 20.03 6.46 -15.93
CA VAL A 29 20.47 5.48 -16.94
C VAL A 29 21.33 4.37 -16.33
N VAL A 30 22.17 4.71 -15.35
CA VAL A 30 23.03 3.72 -14.67
C VAL A 30 22.19 2.81 -13.79
N ASP A 31 21.26 3.35 -13.02
CA ASP A 31 20.34 2.59 -12.18
C ASP A 31 19.47 1.64 -13.01
N GLU A 32 18.82 2.16 -14.05
CA GLU A 32 18.03 1.35 -15.00
C GLU A 32 18.90 0.25 -15.65
N GLY A 33 20.14 0.58 -16.01
CA GLY A 33 21.08 -0.38 -16.57
C GLY A 33 21.39 -1.55 -15.63
N PHE A 34 21.51 -1.28 -14.32
CA PHE A 34 21.72 -2.33 -13.33
C PHE A 34 20.46 -3.15 -13.06
N GLU A 35 19.27 -2.54 -13.10
CA GLU A 35 18.00 -3.26 -12.99
C GLU A 35 17.85 -4.27 -14.15
N VAL A 36 18.12 -3.83 -15.39
CA VAL A 36 18.11 -4.71 -16.56
C VAL A 36 19.15 -5.82 -16.43
N PHE A 37 20.37 -5.50 -15.99
CA PHE A 37 21.41 -6.50 -15.79
C PHE A 37 21.01 -7.56 -14.75
N GLU A 38 20.40 -7.17 -13.63
CA GLU A 38 19.92 -8.12 -12.62
C GLU A 38 18.84 -9.04 -13.21
N GLN A 39 17.90 -8.48 -13.98
CA GLN A 39 16.83 -9.24 -14.63
C GLN A 39 17.38 -10.26 -15.64
N GLU A 40 18.28 -9.84 -16.53
CA GLU A 40 18.90 -10.72 -17.52
C GLU A 40 19.77 -11.80 -16.86
N ALA A 41 20.51 -11.45 -15.80
CA ALA A 41 21.32 -12.41 -15.07
C ALA A 41 20.44 -13.49 -14.40
N LEU A 42 19.29 -13.11 -13.84
CA LEU A 42 18.32 -14.06 -13.29
C LEU A 42 17.74 -14.98 -14.38
N GLU A 43 17.41 -14.44 -15.55
CA GLU A 43 16.92 -15.24 -16.68
C GLU A 43 17.97 -16.26 -17.14
N VAL A 44 19.24 -15.87 -17.21
CA VAL A 44 20.36 -16.77 -17.58
C VAL A 44 20.61 -17.85 -16.54
N LEU A 45 20.49 -17.53 -15.25
CA LEU A 45 20.64 -18.51 -14.17
C LEU A 45 19.46 -19.51 -14.10
N GLY A 46 18.28 -19.15 -14.58
CA GLY A 46 17.12 -20.04 -14.71
C GLY A 46 16.50 -20.41 -13.35
N ASN A 47 16.35 -21.72 -13.07
CA ASN A 47 15.79 -22.20 -11.80
C ASN A 47 16.84 -22.15 -10.68
N VAL A 48 17.07 -20.95 -10.17
CA VAL A 48 17.90 -20.69 -8.99
C VAL A 48 17.07 -20.72 -7.70
N ASN A 49 17.70 -21.16 -6.62
CA ASN A 49 17.11 -21.07 -5.29
C ASN A 49 17.21 -19.63 -4.73
N GLU A 50 16.49 -19.38 -3.63
CA GLU A 50 16.44 -18.05 -3.02
C GLU A 50 17.82 -17.54 -2.55
N ASP A 51 18.68 -18.43 -2.07
CA ASP A 51 20.05 -18.07 -1.66
C ASP A 51 20.90 -17.60 -2.84
N GLU A 52 20.78 -18.25 -4.00
CA GLU A 52 21.50 -17.88 -5.23
C GLU A 52 21.02 -16.53 -5.78
N VAL A 53 19.70 -16.28 -5.77
CA VAL A 53 19.12 -14.98 -6.13
C VAL A 53 19.63 -13.87 -5.21
N ASN A 54 19.67 -14.12 -3.90
CA ASN A 54 20.16 -13.16 -2.91
C ASN A 54 21.67 -12.90 -3.07
N GLN A 55 22.46 -13.92 -3.37
CA GLN A 55 23.89 -13.76 -3.66
C GLN A 55 24.13 -12.95 -4.94
N LEU A 56 23.35 -13.20 -5.99
CA LEU A 56 23.40 -12.42 -7.22
C LEU A 56 23.08 -10.95 -6.96
N ARG A 57 21.94 -10.65 -6.34
CA ARG A 57 21.53 -9.28 -6.00
C ARG A 57 22.58 -8.57 -5.15
N LYS A 58 23.17 -9.27 -4.18
CA LYS A 58 24.26 -8.72 -3.35
C LYS A 58 25.51 -8.40 -4.18
N GLY A 59 25.86 -9.26 -5.13
CA GLY A 59 26.96 -9.03 -6.07
C GLY A 59 26.71 -7.83 -6.98
N VAL A 60 25.52 -7.76 -7.59
CA VAL A 60 25.07 -6.65 -8.43
C VAL A 60 25.11 -5.34 -7.64
N SER A 61 24.54 -5.32 -6.43
CA SER A 61 24.55 -4.15 -5.55
C SER A 61 25.96 -3.70 -5.17
N CYS A 62 26.88 -4.63 -4.95
CA CYS A 62 28.28 -4.30 -4.67
C CYS A 62 28.97 -3.64 -5.88
N ILE A 63 28.76 -4.18 -7.09
CA ILE A 63 29.32 -3.61 -8.33
C ILE A 63 28.70 -2.24 -8.61
N SER A 64 27.38 -2.13 -8.49
CA SER A 64 26.65 -0.87 -8.65
C SER A 64 27.18 0.20 -7.69
N SER A 65 27.38 -0.13 -6.42
CA SER A 65 27.94 0.81 -5.43
C SER A 65 29.33 1.33 -5.82
N ILE A 66 30.20 0.45 -6.34
CA ILE A 66 31.55 0.83 -6.79
C ILE A 66 31.48 1.76 -8.00
N ILE A 67 30.58 1.48 -8.94
CA ILE A 67 30.40 2.29 -10.14
C ILE A 67 29.81 3.65 -9.78
N HIS A 68 28.80 3.71 -8.90
CA HIS A 68 28.25 4.95 -8.38
C HIS A 68 29.31 5.80 -7.68
N GLU A 69 30.10 5.23 -6.78
CA GLU A 69 31.17 5.98 -6.10
C GLU A 69 32.21 6.56 -7.09
N ALA A 70 32.53 5.80 -8.14
CA ALA A 70 33.44 6.27 -9.18
C ALA A 70 32.79 7.36 -10.06
N LEU A 71 31.51 7.19 -10.38
CA LEU A 71 30.73 8.10 -11.20
C LEU A 71 30.52 9.44 -10.50
N ASP A 72 30.11 9.43 -9.23
CA ASP A 72 29.93 10.64 -8.41
C ASP A 72 31.19 11.51 -8.44
N LYS A 73 32.36 10.91 -8.18
CA LYS A 73 33.64 11.64 -8.22
C LYS A 73 33.93 12.24 -9.60
N ARG A 74 33.54 11.56 -10.67
CA ARG A 74 33.76 12.03 -12.04
C ARG A 74 32.78 13.13 -12.41
N LEU A 75 31.53 13.01 -11.99
CA LEU A 75 30.49 14.00 -12.22
C LEU A 75 30.76 15.27 -11.42
N ASP A 76 31.24 15.18 -10.18
CA ASP A 76 31.69 16.34 -9.39
C ASP A 76 32.80 17.13 -10.10
N MET A 77 33.79 16.41 -10.63
CA MET A 77 34.89 17.03 -11.40
C MET A 77 34.37 17.67 -12.69
N TRP A 78 33.43 17.02 -13.37
CA TRP A 78 32.83 17.49 -14.60
C TRP A 78 31.95 18.73 -14.37
N GLU A 79 31.16 18.75 -13.31
CA GLU A 79 30.37 19.91 -12.87
C GLU A 79 31.30 21.09 -12.60
N THR A 80 32.33 20.88 -11.78
CA THR A 80 33.31 21.91 -11.44
C THR A 80 33.95 22.48 -12.70
N TYR A 81 34.38 21.62 -13.62
CA TYR A 81 34.96 22.03 -14.89
C TYR A 81 33.96 22.82 -15.74
N SER A 82 32.71 22.37 -15.81
CA SER A 82 31.66 23.00 -16.62
C SER A 82 31.34 24.40 -16.12
N LEU A 83 31.19 24.58 -14.81
CA LEU A 83 30.95 25.89 -14.21
C LEU A 83 32.14 26.83 -14.39
N GLN A 84 33.37 26.31 -14.27
CA GLN A 84 34.58 27.13 -14.34
C GLN A 84 35.03 27.49 -15.75
N HIS A 85 34.64 26.72 -16.77
CA HIS A 85 35.21 26.86 -18.11
C HIS A 85 34.19 26.86 -19.24
N CYS A 86 33.07 26.16 -19.11
CA CYS A 86 32.03 26.12 -20.14
C CYS A 86 31.01 27.24 -19.95
N PHE A 87 30.62 27.49 -18.70
CA PHE A 87 29.62 28.49 -18.31
C PHE A 87 30.23 29.71 -17.61
N SER A 88 31.53 29.92 -17.78
CA SER A 88 32.25 31.09 -17.28
C SER A 88 32.47 32.12 -18.38
N VAL A 89 32.28 33.40 -18.05
CA VAL A 89 32.69 34.50 -18.93
C VAL A 89 34.16 34.83 -18.64
N PRO A 90 35.06 34.77 -19.63
CA PRO A 90 36.46 35.13 -19.43
C PRO A 90 36.60 36.58 -18.97
N GLU A 91 37.51 36.82 -18.04
CA GLU A 91 37.77 38.16 -17.51
C GLU A 91 38.19 39.13 -18.63
N GLY A 92 37.53 40.29 -18.70
CA GLY A 92 37.73 41.28 -19.76
C GLY A 92 36.78 41.15 -20.97
N PHE A 93 35.95 40.11 -21.01
CA PHE A 93 34.79 40.06 -21.90
C PHE A 93 33.57 40.58 -21.14
N SER A 94 33.06 41.73 -21.57
CA SER A 94 31.71 42.16 -21.23
C SER A 94 30.80 41.85 -22.41
N LEU A 95 29.59 41.40 -22.11
CA LEU A 95 28.57 41.41 -23.15
C LEU A 95 28.42 42.85 -23.66
N PRO A 96 28.21 43.03 -24.98
CA PRO A 96 27.69 44.29 -25.47
C PRO A 96 26.51 44.60 -24.58
N LYS A 97 26.54 45.73 -23.88
CA LYS A 97 25.35 46.18 -23.15
C LYS A 97 24.24 46.12 -24.17
N THR A 98 23.20 45.36 -23.85
CA THR A 98 21.93 45.42 -24.57
C THR A 98 21.36 46.79 -24.23
N ASP A 99 22.04 47.84 -24.70
CA ASP A 99 21.42 49.11 -24.95
C ASP A 99 20.35 48.74 -25.96
N THR A 100 19.12 48.65 -25.48
CA THR A 100 17.90 48.77 -26.27
C THR A 100 17.91 50.16 -26.94
N SER A 101 18.96 50.46 -27.70
CA SER A 101 18.98 51.44 -28.74
C SER A 101 18.63 50.67 -30.00
N GLY A 102 17.32 50.60 -30.26
CA GLY A 102 16.75 50.10 -31.49
C GLY A 102 17.18 50.96 -32.67
N ASP A 103 18.45 50.86 -33.06
CA ASP A 103 19.00 51.51 -34.24
C ASP A 103 19.85 50.53 -35.07
N THR A 104 19.61 49.23 -34.90
CA THR A 104 19.85 48.27 -35.98
C THR A 104 18.60 48.22 -36.84
N SER A 105 18.61 49.10 -37.85
CA SER A 105 17.92 49.04 -39.14
C SER A 105 17.61 47.61 -39.63
N MET A 106 16.58 47.00 -39.04
CA MET A 106 15.68 46.07 -39.68
C MET A 106 14.30 46.59 -39.30
N ASP A 107 13.55 47.01 -40.32
CA ASP A 107 12.14 47.37 -40.25
C ASP A 107 11.41 46.12 -39.73
N HIS A 108 11.34 45.95 -38.40
CA HIS A 108 10.57 44.86 -37.81
C HIS A 108 9.11 45.28 -37.99
N ASP A 109 8.55 44.79 -39.08
CA ASP A 109 7.22 45.12 -39.56
C ASP A 109 6.23 44.95 -38.40
N ALA A 110 5.39 45.93 -38.12
CA ALA A 110 4.40 45.85 -37.04
C ALA A 110 3.46 44.65 -37.18
N LEU A 111 3.41 44.05 -38.38
CA LEU A 111 2.74 42.79 -38.70
C LEU A 111 3.44 41.56 -38.11
N THR A 112 4.77 41.55 -38.01
CA THR A 112 5.53 40.45 -37.38
C THR A 112 5.35 40.40 -35.87
N ASP A 113 5.27 41.55 -35.20
CA ASP A 113 5.06 41.61 -33.74
C ASP A 113 3.64 41.17 -33.37
N ALA A 114 2.62 41.61 -34.13
CA ALA A 114 1.23 41.19 -33.88
C ALA A 114 1.01 39.68 -34.13
N GLU A 115 1.71 39.11 -35.11
CA GLU A 115 1.67 37.67 -35.35
C GLU A 115 2.37 36.88 -34.23
N LEU A 116 3.48 37.40 -33.70
CA LEU A 116 4.16 36.80 -32.54
C LEU A 116 3.25 36.81 -31.30
N ASP A 117 2.58 37.94 -31.04
CA ASP A 117 1.64 38.07 -29.93
C ASP A 117 0.48 37.08 -30.06
N ASN A 118 -0.07 36.90 -31.27
CA ASN A 118 -1.11 35.90 -31.55
C ASN A 118 -0.62 34.46 -31.30
N GLN A 119 0.62 34.14 -31.72
CA GLN A 119 1.21 32.82 -31.46
C GLN A 119 1.46 32.60 -29.96
N LEU A 120 1.89 33.64 -29.24
CA LEU A 120 2.10 33.60 -27.80
C LEU A 120 0.79 33.35 -27.06
N ASP A 121 -0.29 34.05 -27.45
CA ASP A 121 -1.62 33.84 -26.88
C ASP A 121 -2.17 32.46 -27.21
N SER A 122 -1.96 31.96 -28.43
CA SER A 122 -2.31 30.58 -28.81
C SER A 122 -1.57 29.54 -27.96
N LEU A 123 -0.27 29.74 -27.68
CA LEU A 123 0.51 28.85 -26.84
C LEU A 123 0.07 28.91 -25.38
N ARG A 124 -0.25 30.09 -24.86
CA ARG A 124 -0.81 30.26 -23.49
C ARG A 124 -2.13 29.54 -23.35
N GLU A 125 -3.01 29.64 -24.35
CA GLU A 125 -4.29 28.94 -24.38
C GLU A 125 -4.08 27.42 -24.38
N LYS A 126 -3.21 26.90 -25.27
CA LYS A 126 -2.86 25.47 -25.30
C LYS A 126 -2.27 24.98 -23.98
N LEU A 127 -1.38 25.75 -23.36
CA LEU A 127 -0.78 25.40 -22.07
C LEU A 127 -1.84 25.35 -20.95
N SER A 128 -2.80 26.27 -20.96
CA SER A 128 -3.92 26.26 -20.02
C SER A 128 -4.82 25.04 -20.24
N GLU A 129 -5.08 24.68 -21.49
CA GLU A 129 -5.88 23.50 -21.84
C GLU A 129 -5.19 22.20 -21.41
N GLU A 130 -3.90 22.04 -21.72
CA GLU A 130 -3.10 20.88 -21.31
C GLU A 130 -2.95 20.82 -19.78
N GLY A 131 -2.79 21.97 -19.11
CA GLY A 131 -2.81 22.05 -17.65
C GLY A 131 -4.13 21.52 -17.06
N ARG A 132 -5.27 21.88 -17.66
CA ARG A 132 -6.58 21.36 -17.26
C ARG A 132 -6.67 19.84 -17.46
N LYS A 133 -6.21 19.32 -18.62
CA LYS A 133 -6.19 17.88 -18.93
C LYS A 133 -5.30 17.11 -17.95
N SER A 134 -4.13 17.65 -17.60
CA SER A 134 -3.21 17.06 -16.63
C SER A 134 -3.86 16.92 -15.24
N VAL A 135 -4.53 17.98 -14.76
CA VAL A 135 -5.27 17.92 -13.48
C VAL A 135 -6.44 16.92 -13.52
N GLU A 136 -7.10 16.77 -14.66
CA GLU A 136 -8.17 15.79 -14.87
C GLU A 136 -7.63 14.35 -14.84
N LEU A 137 -6.57 14.07 -15.60
CA LEU A 137 -5.86 12.78 -15.57
C LEU A 137 -5.35 12.43 -14.17
N GLN A 138 -4.78 13.40 -13.45
CA GLN A 138 -4.30 13.16 -12.09
C GLN A 138 -5.44 12.81 -11.12
N ARG A 139 -6.62 13.41 -11.31
CA ARG A 139 -7.83 13.05 -10.55
C ARG A 139 -8.30 11.63 -10.87
N GLU A 140 -8.32 11.25 -12.15
CA GLU A 140 -8.70 9.90 -12.60
C GLU A 140 -7.74 8.85 -12.06
N LEU A 141 -6.43 9.08 -12.19
CA LEU A 141 -5.39 8.18 -11.68
C LEU A 141 -5.53 7.98 -10.16
N HIS A 142 -5.81 9.04 -9.40
CA HIS A 142 -6.07 8.92 -7.97
C HIS A 142 -7.36 8.16 -7.64
N ALA A 143 -8.42 8.30 -8.44
CA ALA A 143 -9.65 7.52 -8.28
C ALA A 143 -9.41 6.02 -8.56
N GLU A 144 -8.68 5.70 -9.62
CA GLU A 144 -8.29 4.33 -9.97
C GLU A 144 -7.41 3.69 -8.88
N ARG A 145 -6.43 4.42 -8.34
CA ARG A 145 -5.64 3.92 -7.20
C ARG A 145 -6.50 3.55 -6.00
N LYS A 146 -7.50 4.37 -5.67
CA LYS A 146 -8.45 4.06 -4.58
C LYS A 146 -9.27 2.81 -4.91
N GLN A 147 -9.70 2.66 -6.16
CA GLN A 147 -10.43 1.48 -6.59
C GLN A 147 -9.56 0.22 -6.52
N SER A 148 -8.29 0.29 -6.94
CA SER A 148 -7.33 -0.82 -6.81
C SER A 148 -7.15 -1.23 -5.35
N MET A 149 -6.95 -0.27 -4.45
CA MET A 149 -6.83 -0.55 -3.02
C MET A 149 -8.08 -1.23 -2.45
N CYS A 150 -9.27 -0.77 -2.83
CA CYS A 150 -10.52 -1.43 -2.43
C CYS A 150 -10.64 -2.85 -3.01
N ALA A 151 -10.24 -3.06 -4.27
CA ALA A 151 -10.27 -4.36 -4.92
C ALA A 151 -9.30 -5.35 -4.25
N GLU A 152 -8.09 -4.91 -3.90
CA GLU A 152 -7.11 -5.71 -3.14
C GLU A 152 -7.66 -6.13 -1.78
N LEU A 153 -8.28 -5.20 -1.05
CA LEU A 153 -8.83 -5.45 0.30
C LEU A 153 -10.02 -6.44 0.25
N VAL A 154 -10.86 -6.34 -0.79
CA VAL A 154 -11.93 -7.30 -1.06
C VAL A 154 -11.35 -8.67 -1.42
N ASN A 155 -10.33 -8.71 -2.27
CA ASN A 155 -9.71 -9.96 -2.70
C ASN A 155 -8.99 -10.67 -1.53
N GLU A 156 -8.33 -9.91 -0.65
CA GLU A 156 -7.72 -10.43 0.58
C GLU A 156 -8.78 -11.01 1.53
N SER A 157 -9.89 -10.30 1.71
CA SER A 157 -11.02 -10.78 2.53
C SER A 157 -11.65 -12.05 1.96
N LEU A 158 -11.80 -12.13 0.63
CA LEU A 158 -12.30 -13.32 -0.06
C LEU A 158 -11.35 -14.52 0.14
N LYS A 159 -10.05 -14.29 -0.01
CA LYS A 159 -9.02 -15.31 0.19
C LYS A 159 -9.01 -15.83 1.63
N GLN A 160 -9.21 -14.97 2.63
CA GLN A 160 -9.35 -15.38 4.02
C GLN A 160 -10.59 -16.26 4.24
N LEU A 161 -11.71 -15.95 3.57
CA LEU A 161 -12.92 -16.76 3.62
C LEU A 161 -12.72 -18.14 2.95
N GLU A 162 -12.02 -18.20 1.82
CA GLU A 162 -11.68 -19.45 1.14
C GLU A 162 -10.67 -20.30 1.92
N GLN A 163 -9.77 -19.67 2.68
CA GLN A 163 -8.80 -20.35 3.55
C GLN A 163 -9.40 -20.80 4.88
N THR A 164 -10.61 -20.33 5.22
CA THR A 164 -11.33 -20.86 6.38
C THR A 164 -11.77 -22.29 6.03
N PRO A 165 -11.29 -23.34 6.72
CA PRO A 165 -11.59 -24.71 6.31
C PRO A 165 -13.09 -24.93 6.38
N VAL A 166 -13.73 -25.09 5.21
CA VAL A 166 -15.15 -25.46 5.10
C VAL A 166 -15.42 -26.74 5.89
N GLN A 167 -14.42 -27.61 5.98
CA GLN A 167 -14.45 -28.84 6.78
C GLN A 167 -14.63 -28.55 8.28
N ASP A 168 -13.90 -27.61 8.87
CA ASP A 168 -14.00 -27.28 10.30
C ASP A 168 -15.37 -26.69 10.64
N MET A 169 -15.91 -25.84 9.77
CA MET A 169 -17.27 -25.30 9.93
C MET A 169 -18.32 -26.41 9.80
N GLN A 170 -18.16 -27.30 8.81
CA GLN A 170 -19.11 -28.38 8.57
C GLN A 170 -19.08 -29.44 9.67
N ASP A 171 -17.91 -29.72 10.24
CA ASP A 171 -17.73 -30.63 11.37
C ASP A 171 -18.32 -30.03 12.66
N MET A 172 -18.10 -28.74 12.94
CA MET A 172 -18.79 -28.04 14.04
C MET A 172 -20.32 -28.07 13.90
N PHE A 173 -20.84 -27.87 12.69
CA PHE A 173 -22.28 -27.97 12.44
C PHE A 173 -22.82 -29.39 12.64
N GLN A 174 -22.07 -30.42 12.24
CA GLN A 174 -22.45 -31.81 12.47
C GLN A 174 -22.42 -32.18 13.95
N GLU A 175 -21.39 -31.75 14.69
CA GLU A 175 -21.32 -31.98 16.14
C GLU A 175 -22.45 -31.29 16.89
N MET A 176 -22.78 -30.05 16.52
CA MET A 176 -23.90 -29.31 17.09
C MET A 176 -25.23 -30.03 16.84
N MET A 177 -25.45 -30.55 15.62
CA MET A 177 -26.66 -31.32 15.31
C MET A 177 -26.73 -32.63 16.12
N LYS A 178 -25.61 -33.32 16.29
CA LYS A 178 -25.53 -34.53 17.10
C LYS A 178 -25.84 -34.24 18.57
N MET A 179 -25.25 -33.19 19.12
CA MET A 179 -25.47 -32.79 20.52
C MET A 179 -26.93 -32.37 20.76
N ALA A 180 -27.55 -31.66 19.82
CA ALA A 180 -28.97 -31.31 19.89
C ALA A 180 -29.87 -32.55 19.86
N ALA A 181 -29.57 -33.54 19.01
CA ALA A 181 -30.32 -34.79 18.97
C ALA A 181 -30.17 -35.59 20.28
N GLU A 182 -28.97 -35.66 20.84
CA GLU A 182 -28.71 -36.29 22.14
C GLU A 182 -29.45 -35.59 23.28
N LEU A 183 -29.51 -34.27 23.26
CA LEU A 183 -30.28 -33.47 24.22
C LEU A 183 -31.77 -33.80 24.13
N GLN A 184 -32.34 -33.88 22.93
CA GLN A 184 -33.75 -34.24 22.73
C GLN A 184 -34.07 -35.63 23.29
N VAL A 185 -33.22 -36.62 23.03
CA VAL A 185 -33.38 -37.98 23.57
C VAL A 185 -33.28 -37.98 25.11
N LYS A 186 -32.32 -37.24 25.68
CA LYS A 186 -32.18 -37.09 27.14
C LYS A 186 -33.38 -36.36 27.77
N MET A 187 -33.94 -35.36 27.11
CA MET A 187 -35.16 -34.68 27.59
C MET A 187 -36.37 -35.61 27.57
N GLU A 188 -36.56 -36.39 26.50
CA GLU A 188 -37.69 -37.33 26.39
C GLU A 188 -37.58 -38.48 27.42
N SER A 189 -36.38 -39.03 27.62
CA SER A 189 -36.13 -40.03 28.67
C SER A 189 -36.34 -39.48 30.08
N ARG A 190 -35.93 -38.24 30.37
CA ARG A 190 -36.23 -37.56 31.65
C ARG A 190 -37.73 -37.33 31.84
N LYS A 191 -38.46 -36.94 30.78
CA LYS A 191 -39.92 -36.79 30.81
C LYS A 191 -40.60 -38.11 31.15
N ASN A 192 -40.20 -39.19 30.49
CA ASN A 192 -40.76 -40.52 30.71
C ASN A 192 -40.40 -41.07 32.10
N LYS A 193 -39.17 -40.87 32.57
CA LYS A 193 -38.76 -41.22 33.94
C LYS A 193 -39.55 -40.46 34.99
N GLY A 194 -39.77 -39.15 34.81
CA GLY A 194 -40.63 -38.36 35.70
C GLY A 194 -42.09 -38.83 35.70
N LEU A 195 -42.60 -39.29 34.56
CA LEU A 195 -43.96 -39.85 34.45
C LEU A 195 -44.08 -41.20 35.18
N VAL A 196 -43.08 -42.07 35.03
CA VAL A 196 -42.98 -43.36 35.74
C VAL A 196 -42.78 -43.17 37.25
N GLU A 197 -41.96 -42.20 37.67
CA GLU A 197 -41.76 -41.87 39.10
C GLU A 197 -43.03 -41.26 39.72
N MET A 198 -43.76 -40.42 38.98
CA MET A 198 -45.06 -39.90 39.38
C MET A 198 -46.11 -41.01 39.48
N GLU A 199 -46.12 -41.96 38.55
CA GLU A 199 -47.01 -43.12 38.57
C GLU A 199 -46.68 -44.07 39.72
N ASN A 200 -45.40 -44.37 39.95
CA ASN A 200 -44.94 -45.14 41.12
C ASN A 200 -45.29 -44.44 42.43
N SER A 201 -45.15 -43.11 42.52
CA SER A 201 -45.55 -42.35 43.71
C SER A 201 -47.06 -42.41 43.96
N ARG A 202 -47.88 -42.39 42.90
CA ARG A 202 -49.34 -42.59 43.01
C ARG A 202 -49.69 -44.00 43.44
N THR A 203 -49.05 -45.02 42.87
CA THR A 203 -49.29 -46.43 43.21
C THR A 203 -48.83 -46.77 44.63
N ASN A 204 -47.70 -46.21 45.07
CA ASN A 204 -47.18 -46.39 46.44
C ASN A 204 -48.09 -45.70 47.48
N ARG A 205 -48.71 -44.56 47.12
CA ARG A 205 -49.75 -43.90 47.94
C ARG A 205 -51.05 -44.70 48.04
N ILE A 206 -51.35 -45.54 47.05
CA ILE A 206 -52.54 -46.41 47.05
C ILE A 206 -52.28 -47.70 47.85
N TYR A 207 -51.06 -48.25 47.82
CA TYR A 207 -50.74 -49.53 48.45
C TYR A 207 -50.35 -49.44 49.94
N CYS A 208 -49.95 -48.25 50.43
CA CYS A 208 -49.64 -48.01 51.84
C CYS A 208 -50.38 -46.76 52.36
N PRO A 209 -51.62 -46.89 52.88
CA PRO A 209 -52.41 -45.73 53.29
C PRO A 209 -52.14 -45.24 54.71
N ASN A 210 -51.19 -45.78 55.47
CA ASN A 210 -50.93 -45.29 56.83
C ASN A 210 -49.51 -45.62 57.33
N ASN A 211 -48.65 -44.60 57.36
CA ASN A 211 -47.80 -44.33 58.51
C ASN A 211 -47.91 -42.82 58.78
N ASP A 212 -48.39 -42.53 59.98
CA ASP A 212 -49.05 -41.30 60.40
C ASP A 212 -48.20 -40.03 60.45
N GLN A 213 -48.90 -38.92 60.19
CA GLN A 213 -48.97 -37.67 60.96
C GLN A 213 -47.76 -37.19 61.78
N THR A 214 -47.43 -35.91 61.56
CA THR A 214 -46.74 -34.92 62.41
C THR A 214 -45.20 -34.87 62.43
N LEU A 215 -44.64 -33.96 61.62
CA LEU A 215 -43.62 -32.96 62.04
C LEU A 215 -43.51 -31.89 60.92
N VAL A 216 -44.29 -30.82 60.97
CA VAL A 216 -43.84 -29.46 61.37
C VAL A 216 -42.68 -28.93 60.49
N HIS A 217 -43.00 -27.91 59.69
CA HIS A 217 -42.13 -26.91 59.07
C HIS A 217 -40.94 -27.37 58.19
N HIS A 218 -41.01 -27.10 56.88
CA HIS A 218 -40.41 -25.90 56.29
C HIS A 218 -40.86 -25.78 54.82
N MET A 219 -41.64 -24.74 54.51
CA MET A 219 -41.57 -24.17 53.18
C MET A 219 -40.21 -23.50 53.05
N ASN A 220 -39.33 -24.07 52.23
CA ASN A 220 -38.24 -23.40 51.51
C ASN A 220 -38.24 -24.11 50.14
N GLY A 221 -38.55 -23.46 49.03
CA GLY A 221 -37.85 -22.26 48.61
C GLY A 221 -36.57 -22.72 47.90
N PHE A 222 -36.57 -22.61 46.58
CA PHE A 222 -35.43 -22.81 45.70
C PHE A 222 -34.11 -22.33 46.32
N SER A 223 -33.18 -23.24 46.64
CA SER A 223 -31.74 -22.97 46.77
C SER A 223 -31.04 -24.16 47.42
N ASP A 224 -30.52 -25.07 46.59
CA ASP A 224 -29.16 -25.64 46.77
C ASP A 224 -28.82 -26.49 45.54
N MET A 225 -28.49 -25.80 44.45
CA MET A 225 -27.55 -26.37 43.48
C MET A 225 -26.26 -25.59 43.67
N ASP A 226 -25.28 -26.25 44.26
CA ASP A 226 -23.90 -25.79 44.32
C ASP A 226 -23.43 -25.46 42.89
N LEU A 227 -23.17 -24.18 42.65
CA LEU A 227 -22.75 -23.60 41.38
C LEU A 227 -21.32 -23.99 40.99
N GLY A 228 -20.67 -24.89 41.74
CA GLY A 228 -19.30 -25.36 41.49
C GLY A 228 -19.13 -26.45 40.42
N SER A 229 -20.21 -26.97 39.82
CA SER A 229 -20.11 -28.08 38.83
C SER A 229 -20.26 -27.65 37.36
N LEU A 230 -20.26 -26.34 37.07
CA LEU A 230 -20.31 -25.80 35.71
C LEU A 230 -18.99 -25.18 35.23
N GLN A 231 -17.89 -25.42 35.95
CA GLN A 231 -16.55 -24.97 35.58
C GLN A 231 -15.70 -26.11 35.02
N GLU A 232 -16.22 -26.83 34.03
CA GLU A 232 -15.43 -27.82 33.26
C GLU A 232 -15.71 -27.76 31.74
N PHE A 233 -16.40 -26.72 31.27
CA PHE A 233 -16.70 -26.51 29.84
C PHE A 233 -16.09 -25.25 29.24
N GLU A 234 -14.98 -24.76 29.80
CA GLU A 234 -14.27 -23.58 29.26
C GLU A 234 -12.79 -23.87 28.97
N ASN A 235 -12.50 -25.08 28.49
CA ASN A 235 -11.27 -25.39 27.77
C ASN A 235 -11.53 -26.55 26.81
N PHE A 236 -12.04 -26.24 25.62
CA PHE A 236 -11.62 -26.78 24.33
C PHE A 236 -12.29 -25.97 23.22
#